data_AF-A0A089M6I8-F1
#
_entry.id   AF-A0A089M6I8-F1
#
_cell.length_a   1.000
_cell.length_b   1.000
_cell.length_c   1.000
_cell.angle_alpha   90.00
_cell.angle_beta   90.00
_cell.angle_gamma   90.00
#
_symmetry.space_group_name_H-M   'P 1'
#
loop_
_entity.id
_entity.type
_entity.pdbx_description
1 polymer ?
#
loop_
_entity_poly.entity_id
_entity_poly.type
_entity_poly.pdbx_seq_one_letter_code
_entity_poly.pdbx_strand_id
1 'polypeptide(L)'
;MLGIHQRLAELYTLSCQRPLTSDEETEQRHCLQANAMYCWEMARLNNEAALAADTDDAQWQQEISAQMYEVRVTGRAGRRRN
;
A
#
# COMPACT_ATOMS: atom_id res chain seq x y z
N MET A 1 0.58 -4.67 -8.76
CA MET A 1 1.76 -4.13 -8.06
C MET A 1 1.91 -2.68 -8.48
N LEU A 2 1.97 -1.75 -7.53
CA LEU A 2 2.11 -0.32 -7.83
C LEU A 2 3.54 -0.01 -8.33
N GLY A 3 3.67 1.01 -9.19
CA GLY A 3 4.96 1.45 -9.73
C GLY A 3 5.97 1.81 -8.64
N ILE A 4 5.51 2.34 -7.50
CA ILE A 4 6.36 2.64 -6.34
C ILE A 4 7.07 1.40 -5.79
N HIS A 5 6.42 0.23 -5.79
CA HIS A 5 7.03 -1.00 -5.26
C HIS A 5 8.05 -1.57 -6.25
N GLN A 6 7.75 -1.48 -7.55
CA GLN A 6 8.69 -1.84 -8.60
C GLN A 6 9.94 -0.95 -8.54
N ARG A 7 9.76 0.37 -8.45
CA ARG A 7 10.88 1.31 -8.36
C ARG A 7 11.68 1.15 -7.08
N LEU A 8 11.01 0.90 -5.95
CA LEU A 8 11.68 0.59 -4.68
C LEU A 8 12.55 -0.67 -4.80
N ALA A 9 12.05 -1.73 -5.44
CA ALA A 9 12.80 -2.97 -5.67
C ALA A 9 14.01 -2.76 -6.61
N GLU A 10 13.86 -1.92 -7.64
CA GLU A 10 14.95 -1.54 -8.53
C GLU A 10 16.05 -0.79 -7.77
N LEU A 11 15.69 0.25 -7.00
CA LEU A 11 16.62 1.03 -6.20
C LEU A 11 17.33 0.18 -5.14
N TYR A 12 16.61 -0.75 -4.50
CA TYR A 12 17.22 -1.73 -3.60
C TYR A 12 18.26 -2.60 -4.33
N THR A 13 17.93 -3.10 -5.52
CA THR A 13 18.84 -3.94 -6.30
C THR A 13 20.09 -3.17 -6.72
N LEU A 14 19.94 -1.91 -7.13
CA LEU A 14 21.07 -1.02 -7.45
C LEU A 14 21.94 -0.77 -6.21
N SER A 15 21.33 -0.53 -5.04
CA SER A 15 22.06 -0.28 -3.79
C SER A 15 22.92 -1.47 -3.33
N CYS A 16 22.56 -2.69 -3.75
CA CYS A 16 23.36 -3.89 -3.48
C CYS A 16 24.60 -4.00 -4.38
N GLN A 17 24.63 -3.31 -5.52
CA GLN A 17 25.72 -3.36 -6.51
C GLN A 17 26.68 -2.18 -6.37
N ARG A 18 26.17 -1.01 -6.00
CA ARG A 18 26.93 0.21 -5.78
C ARG A 18 26.20 1.15 -4.82
N PRO A 19 26.90 2.13 -4.23
CA PRO A 19 26.23 3.25 -3.57
C PRO A 19 25.23 3.92 -4.52
N LEU A 20 24.09 4.33 -3.98
CA LEU A 20 23.11 5.12 -4.71
C LEU A 20 23.64 6.53 -4.94
N THR A 21 23.21 7.16 -6.03
CA THR A 21 23.42 8.59 -6.22
C THR A 21 22.49 9.39 -5.31
N SER A 22 22.79 10.67 -5.06
CA SER A 22 21.92 11.54 -4.26
C SER A 22 20.48 11.60 -4.79
N ASP A 23 20.31 11.54 -6.12
CA ASP A 23 18.99 11.55 -6.75
C ASP A 23 18.25 10.23 -6.50
N GLU A 24 18.96 9.10 -6.62
CA GLU A 24 18.41 7.77 -6.34
C GLU A 24 18.05 7.58 -4.87
N GLU A 25 18.86 8.09 -3.94
CA GLU A 25 18.53 8.09 -2.50
C GLU A 25 17.27 8.92 -2.22
N THR A 26 17.14 10.06 -2.88
CA THR A 26 15.96 10.93 -2.76
C THR A 26 14.72 10.22 -3.29
N GLU A 27 14.81 9.58 -4.45
CA GLU A 27 13.73 8.79 -5.02
C GLU A 27 13.38 7.58 -4.13
N GLN A 28 14.38 6.93 -3.54
CA GLN A 28 14.19 5.80 -2.63
C GLN A 28 13.40 6.24 -1.39
N ARG A 29 13.71 7.41 -0.82
CA ARG A 29 12.95 7.98 0.31
C ARG A 29 11.49 8.25 -0.06
N HIS A 30 11.23 8.80 -1.24
CA HIS A 30 9.85 9.01 -1.71
C HIS A 30 9.09 7.69 -1.91
N CYS A 31 9.75 6.69 -2.50
CA CYS A 31 9.19 5.35 -2.66
C CYS A 31 8.90 4.69 -1.31
N LEU A 32 9.80 4.80 -0.32
CA LEU A 32 9.61 4.30 1.04
C LEU A 32 8.45 4.99 1.76
N GLN A 33 8.34 6.32 1.64
CA GLN A 33 7.22 7.07 2.21
C GLN A 33 5.88 6.59 1.64
N ALA A 34 5.78 6.47 0.32
CA ALA A 34 4.57 5.99 -0.34
C ALA A 34 4.27 4.52 0.03
N ASN A 35 5.30 3.67 0.13
CA ASN A 35 5.16 2.29 0.57
C ASN A 35 4.66 2.18 2.02
N ALA A 36 5.18 3.02 2.93
CA ALA A 36 4.72 3.06 4.30
C ALA A 36 3.23 3.43 4.38
N MET A 37 2.79 4.45 3.64
CA MET A 37 1.38 4.83 3.57
C MET A 37 0.50 3.69 3.05
N TYR A 38 0.93 3.00 1.98
CA TYR A 38 0.24 1.83 1.45
C TYR A 38 0.11 0.71 2.50
N CYS A 39 1.20 0.39 3.21
CA CYS A 39 1.21 -0.65 4.23
C CYS A 39 0.26 -0.32 5.38
N TRP A 40 0.27 0.91 5.87
CA TRP A 40 -0.63 1.34 6.94
C TRP A 40 -2.10 1.29 6.52
N GLU A 41 -2.41 1.70 5.30
CA GLU A 41 -3.77 1.66 4.79
C GLU A 41 -4.28 0.22 4.63
N MET A 42 -3.45 -0.68 4.08
CA MET A 42 -3.79 -2.10 4.00
C MET A 42 -3.95 -2.74 5.38
N ALA A 43 -3.11 -2.38 6.34
CA ALA A 43 -3.23 -2.88 7.72
C ALA A 43 -4.54 -2.45 8.38
N ARG A 44 -4.92 -1.17 8.21
CA ARG A 44 -6.22 -0.65 8.68
C ARG A 44 -7.38 -1.45 8.08
N LEU A 45 -7.39 -1.64 6.76
CA LEU A 45 -8.44 -2.39 6.06
C LEU A 45 -8.49 -3.86 6.46
N ASN A 46 -7.34 -4.52 6.68
CA ASN A 46 -7.32 -5.90 7.17
C ASN A 46 -7.94 -6.02 8.57
N ASN A 47 -7.67 -5.08 9.47
CA ASN A 47 -8.29 -5.07 10.79
C ASN A 47 -9.81 -4.86 10.69
N GLU A 48 -10.27 -3.97 9.80
CA GLU A 48 -11.70 -3.76 9.56
C GLU A 48 -12.37 -4.98 8.92
N ALA A 49 -11.70 -5.67 8.01
CA ALA A 49 -12.19 -6.92 7.43
C ALA A 49 -12.36 -8.01 8.50
N ALA A 50 -11.41 -8.12 9.43
CA ALA A 50 -11.49 -9.06 10.55
C ALA A 50 -12.70 -8.75 11.46
N LEU A 51 -12.89 -7.48 11.82
CA LEU A 51 -14.05 -7.06 12.61
C LEU A 51 -15.38 -7.33 11.90
N ALA A 52 -15.46 -7.04 10.59
CA ALA A 52 -16.66 -7.32 9.81
C ALA A 52 -16.99 -8.82 9.76
N ALA A 53 -15.97 -9.68 9.73
CA ALA A 53 -16.13 -11.13 9.84
C ALA A 53 -16.57 -11.58 11.23
N ASP A 54 -15.97 -11.04 12.29
CA ASP A 54 -16.33 -11.38 13.66
C ASP A 54 -17.79 -10.98 14.00
N THR A 55 -18.35 -9.99 13.30
CA THR A 55 -19.74 -9.53 13.48
C THR A 55 -20.71 -10.05 12.42
N ASP A 56 -20.30 -10.97 11.54
CA ASP A 56 -21.10 -11.50 10.41
C ASP A 56 -21.70 -10.40 9.49
N ASP A 57 -21.02 -9.24 9.37
CA ASP A 57 -21.47 -8.12 8.52
C ASP A 57 -20.94 -8.29 7.08
N ALA A 58 -21.70 -9.03 6.28
CA ALA A 58 -21.34 -9.32 4.89
C ALA A 58 -21.29 -8.07 3.99
N GLN A 59 -22.11 -7.05 4.27
CA GLN A 59 -22.08 -5.81 3.49
C GLN A 59 -20.78 -5.06 3.75
N TRP A 60 -20.42 -4.90 5.02
CA TRP A 60 -19.18 -4.24 5.40
C TRP A 60 -17.95 -4.99 4.85
N GLN A 61 -17.95 -6.33 4.89
CA GLN A 61 -16.89 -7.13 4.25
C GLN A 61 -16.73 -6.84 2.75
N GLN A 62 -17.84 -6.71 2.02
CA GLN A 62 -17.81 -6.42 0.59
C GLN A 62 -17.24 -5.02 0.32
N GLU A 63 -17.61 -4.03 1.13
CA GLU A 63 -17.10 -2.67 1.03
C GLU A 63 -15.60 -2.57 1.33
N ILE A 64 -15.11 -3.29 2.35
CA ILE A 64 -13.68 -3.37 2.66
C ILE A 64 -12.91 -4.07 1.54
N SER A 65 -13.46 -5.15 0.99
CA SER A 65 -12.84 -5.86 -0.15
C SER A 65 -12.68 -4.94 -1.37
N ALA A 66 -13.67 -4.10 -1.65
CA ALA A 66 -13.59 -3.09 -2.71
C ALA A 66 -12.51 -2.04 -2.42
N GLN A 67 -12.46 -1.50 -1.20
CA GLN A 67 -11.42 -0.54 -0.80
C GLN A 67 -10.01 -1.14 -0.88
N MET A 68 -9.82 -2.39 -0.46
CA MET A 68 -8.52 -3.09 -0.57
C MET A 68 -8.11 -3.29 -2.03
N TYR A 69 -9.06 -3.51 -2.93
CA TYR A 69 -8.78 -3.57 -4.36
C TYR A 69 -8.32 -2.21 -4.89
N GLU A 70 -9.01 -1.12 -4.51
CA GLU A 70 -8.61 0.24 -4.90
C GLU A 70 -7.22 0.62 -4.38
N VAL A 71 -6.88 0.27 -3.13
CA VAL A 71 -5.53 0.49 -2.58
C VAL A 71 -4.49 -0.28 -3.40
N ARG A 72 -4.77 -1.53 -3.79
CA ARG A 72 -3.86 -2.35 -4.62
C ARG A 72 -3.62 -1.78 -6.03
N VAL A 73 -4.60 -1.06 -6.57
CA VAL A 73 -4.54 -0.50 -7.94
C VAL A 73 -4.02 0.94 -7.95
N THR A 74 -4.38 1.75 -6.96
CA THR A 74 -4.14 3.20 -6.96
C THR A 74 -3.20 3.68 -5.84
N GLY A 75 -2.96 2.84 -4.83
CA GLY A 75 -2.24 3.21 -3.62
C GLY A 75 -3.08 3.97 -2.59
N ARG A 76 -4.39 4.13 -2.81
CA ARG A 76 -5.31 4.83 -1.89
C ARG A 76 -6.65 4.12 -1.81
N ALA A 77 -7.29 4.14 -0.64
CA ALA A 77 -8.66 3.69 -0.50
C ALA A 77 -9.60 4.80 -0.97
N GLY A 78 -10.66 4.44 -1.69
CA GLY A 78 -11.78 5.32 -1.95
C GLY A 78 -12.53 5.65 -0.66
N ARG A 79 -13.29 6.76 -0.67
CA ARG A 79 -14.10 7.15 0.47
C ARG A 79 -15.24 6.14 0.65
N ARG A 80 -15.49 5.73 1.90
CA ARG A 80 -16.73 5.03 2.26
C ARG A 80 -17.91 5.88 1.82
N ARG A 81 -18.82 5.28 1.05
CA ARG A 81 -20.10 5.92 0.72
C ARG A 81 -20.98 5.77 1.96
N ASN A 82 -21.26 6.89 2.62
CA ASN A 82 -22.23 6.96 3.73
C ASN A 82 -23.65 6.72 3.21
#